data_AF-A0A022MGB5-F1
#
_entry.id   AF-A0A022MGB5-F1
#
_cell.length_a   1.000
_cell.length_b   1.000
_cell.length_c   1.000
_cell.angle_alpha   90.00
_cell.angle_beta   90.00
_cell.angle_gamma   90.00
#
_symmetry.space_group_name_H-M   'P 1'
#
loop_
_entity.id
_entity.type
_entity.pdbx_description
1 polymer ?
#
loop_
_entity_poly.entity_id
_entity_poly.type
_entity_poly.pdbx_seq_one_letter_code
_entity_poly.pdbx_strand_id
1 'polypeptide(L)'
;PAPVWNTRPDSIAAVGDSITRGFDACMVLTDCPEVSWATGSDAGVDSLAVRLLGVTGAAQRSWNDAVTGSRMADLRAQMERAVLHRPELVTVMAGANDACRDSTGQMTPVADFHRQFQSALTALRQALPKTEVYVSSVPDLKRLWSQGRTNALGKQVWKLGICPSMLGDADALDAAATQRRDMVQARVVEYNKVLAEVCAKDRRCRFDGNAVFDYRFGTKQLSHWDWFHPSRNGQARLAEIAYRTVTATDP
;
A
#
# COMPACT_ATOMS: atom_id res chain seq x y z
N PRO A 1 -10.40 -31.30 -6.43
CA PRO A 1 -9.31 -30.43 -6.93
C PRO A 1 -8.75 -29.59 -5.78
N ALA A 2 -7.42 -29.45 -5.64
CA ALA A 2 -6.85 -28.55 -4.62
C ALA A 2 -7.23 -27.09 -4.91
N PRO A 3 -7.36 -26.22 -3.89
CA PRO A 3 -7.61 -24.80 -4.09
C PRO A 3 -6.54 -24.18 -4.98
N VAL A 4 -6.92 -23.23 -5.84
CA VAL A 4 -5.95 -22.51 -6.69
C VAL A 4 -5.03 -21.63 -5.85
N TRP A 5 -5.55 -21.09 -4.74
CA TRP A 5 -4.86 -20.22 -3.80
C TRP A 5 -4.30 -21.01 -2.61
N ASN A 6 -3.03 -20.80 -2.27
CA ASN A 6 -2.34 -21.36 -1.12
C ASN A 6 -2.36 -20.35 0.04
N THR A 7 -3.04 -20.70 1.14
CA THR A 7 -3.06 -19.86 2.34
C THR A 7 -1.78 -19.93 3.18
N ARG A 8 -0.79 -20.72 2.74
CA ARG A 8 0.50 -20.96 3.41
C ARG A 8 1.66 -20.91 2.39
N PRO A 9 1.92 -19.75 1.75
CA PRO A 9 3.08 -19.61 0.88
C PRO A 9 4.38 -19.73 1.69
N ASP A 10 5.43 -20.29 1.09
CA ASP A 10 6.73 -20.47 1.73
C ASP A 10 7.73 -19.34 1.46
N SER A 11 7.38 -18.36 0.62
CA SER A 11 8.19 -17.17 0.34
C SER A 11 7.36 -15.97 -0.12
N ILE A 12 7.83 -14.75 0.17
CA ILE A 12 7.09 -13.50 -0.09
C ILE A 12 8.00 -12.43 -0.72
N ALA A 13 7.54 -11.75 -1.76
CA ALA A 13 8.13 -10.47 -2.18
C ALA A 13 7.11 -9.34 -2.06
N ALA A 14 7.53 -8.16 -1.61
CA ALA A 14 6.67 -7.00 -1.48
C ALA A 14 7.07 -5.91 -2.47
N VAL A 15 6.10 -5.43 -3.24
CA VAL A 15 6.23 -4.27 -4.14
C VAL A 15 5.25 -3.18 -3.72
N GLY A 16 5.56 -1.94 -4.06
CA GLY A 16 4.76 -0.79 -3.67
C GLY A 16 5.60 0.46 -3.45
N ASP A 17 5.09 1.31 -2.58
CA ASP A 17 5.66 2.62 -2.29
C ASP A 17 6.25 2.74 -0.87
N SER A 18 6.37 3.98 -0.40
CA SER A 18 6.91 4.36 0.90
C SER A 18 6.18 3.73 2.08
N ILE A 19 4.90 3.37 1.92
CA ILE A 19 4.16 2.65 2.97
C ILE A 19 4.78 1.26 3.19
N THR A 20 5.03 0.52 2.11
CA THR A 20 5.66 -0.80 2.18
C THR A 20 7.12 -0.74 2.65
N ARG A 21 7.77 0.42 2.49
CA ARG A 21 9.12 0.69 2.99
C ARG A 21 9.19 1.13 4.45
N GLY A 22 8.05 1.32 5.12
CA GLY A 22 8.04 1.83 6.49
C GLY A 22 8.60 3.24 6.61
N PHE A 23 8.49 4.05 5.56
CA PHE A 23 9.02 5.41 5.54
C PHE A 23 8.43 6.23 6.70
N ASP A 24 9.29 6.98 7.36
CA ASP A 24 8.95 7.80 8.53
C ASP A 24 8.30 7.03 9.68
N ALA A 25 8.42 5.70 9.74
CA ALA A 25 7.89 4.94 10.86
C ALA A 25 8.89 4.81 12.03
N CYS A 26 10.18 4.98 11.76
CA CYS A 26 11.26 4.89 12.76
C CYS A 26 12.04 6.20 12.94
N MET A 27 12.38 6.85 11.83
CA MET A 27 13.21 8.07 11.79
C MET A 27 12.67 9.02 10.73
N VAL A 28 12.96 10.31 10.87
CA VAL A 28 12.52 11.37 9.95
C VAL A 28 13.18 11.21 8.57
N LEU A 29 12.39 11.38 7.52
CA LEU A 29 12.77 11.33 6.10
C LEU A 29 13.54 10.07 5.68
N THR A 30 13.22 8.92 6.29
CA THR A 30 13.99 7.69 6.11
C THR A 30 13.09 6.46 5.99
N ASP A 31 13.42 5.56 5.06
CA ASP A 31 12.86 4.20 5.01
C ASP A 31 13.19 3.43 6.30
N CYS A 32 12.25 2.63 6.79
CA CYS A 32 12.49 1.69 7.89
C CYS A 32 11.92 0.32 7.54
N PRO A 33 12.60 -0.46 6.69
CA PRO A 33 12.08 -1.73 6.19
C PRO A 33 11.83 -2.75 7.30
N GLU A 34 12.53 -2.61 8.43
CA GLU A 34 12.38 -3.43 9.62
C GLU A 34 10.94 -3.38 10.17
N VAL A 35 10.22 -2.28 9.98
CA VAL A 35 8.83 -2.14 10.43
C VAL A 35 7.82 -2.28 9.29
N SER A 36 8.24 -2.76 8.11
CA SER A 36 7.34 -3.00 6.98
C SER A 36 6.22 -3.97 7.36
N TRP A 37 4.97 -3.62 7.05
CA TRP A 37 3.81 -4.50 7.24
C TRP A 37 3.94 -5.84 6.50
N ALA A 38 4.66 -5.86 5.37
CA ALA A 38 4.75 -7.02 4.51
C ALA A 38 5.94 -7.93 4.89
N THR A 39 7.12 -7.36 5.10
CA THR A 39 8.39 -8.12 5.23
C THR A 39 9.27 -7.69 6.40
N GLY A 40 8.77 -6.82 7.28
CA GLY A 40 9.52 -6.30 8.41
C GLY A 40 9.87 -7.36 9.45
N SER A 41 10.97 -7.14 10.16
CA SER A 41 11.51 -7.99 11.23
C SER A 41 11.14 -7.51 12.65
N ASP A 42 10.56 -6.31 12.80
CA ASP A 42 10.13 -5.75 14.08
C ASP A 42 9.00 -6.60 14.68
N ALA A 43 9.25 -7.15 15.87
CA ALA A 43 8.31 -8.03 16.56
C ALA A 43 7.00 -7.34 16.97
N GLY A 44 6.99 -6.01 17.10
CA GLY A 44 5.80 -5.23 17.40
C GLY A 44 4.91 -4.97 16.18
N VAL A 45 5.45 -5.13 14.97
CA VAL A 45 4.68 -5.11 13.73
C VAL A 45 4.09 -6.48 13.44
N ASP A 46 4.87 -7.54 13.69
CA ASP A 46 4.50 -8.92 13.35
C ASP A 46 4.04 -8.98 11.88
N SER A 47 4.97 -8.72 10.97
CA SER A 47 4.69 -8.54 9.54
C SER A 47 3.99 -9.75 8.92
N LEU A 48 3.38 -9.57 7.76
CA LEU A 48 2.78 -10.68 7.00
C LEU A 48 3.77 -11.84 6.80
N ALA A 49 5.02 -11.54 6.47
CA ALA A 49 6.07 -12.55 6.33
C ALA A 49 6.36 -13.28 7.64
N VAL A 50 6.44 -12.60 8.78
CA VAL A 50 6.63 -13.27 10.07
C VAL A 50 5.43 -14.15 10.41
N ARG A 51 4.20 -13.69 10.16
CA ARG A 51 2.97 -14.47 10.42
C ARG A 51 2.85 -15.72 9.55
N LEU A 52 3.30 -15.68 8.30
CA LEU A 52 3.21 -16.79 7.36
C LEU A 52 4.41 -17.74 7.42
N LEU A 53 5.63 -17.20 7.58
CA LEU A 53 6.88 -17.93 7.43
C LEU A 53 7.61 -18.16 8.76
N GLY A 54 7.17 -17.53 9.84
CA GLY A 54 7.95 -17.38 11.07
C GLY A 54 9.15 -16.45 10.91
N VAL A 55 9.80 -16.09 12.02
CA VAL A 55 10.93 -15.13 12.02
C VAL A 55 12.09 -15.60 11.12
N THR A 56 12.51 -16.86 11.24
CA THR A 56 13.59 -17.42 10.43
C THR A 56 13.24 -17.49 8.95
N GLY A 57 11.99 -17.87 8.63
CA GLY A 57 11.52 -17.94 7.25
C GLY A 57 11.43 -16.56 6.61
N ALA A 58 10.90 -15.56 7.34
CA ALA A 58 10.83 -14.18 6.88
C ALA A 58 12.23 -13.62 6.56
N ALA A 59 13.20 -13.85 7.44
CA ALA A 59 14.58 -13.37 7.22
C ALA A 59 15.26 -14.00 5.99
N GLN A 60 14.90 -15.23 5.61
CA GLN A 60 15.57 -15.97 4.53
C GLN A 60 14.82 -15.93 3.20
N ARG A 61 13.49 -15.77 3.25
CA ARG A 61 12.58 -15.99 2.11
C ARG A 61 11.57 -14.86 1.95
N SER A 62 11.90 -13.66 2.44
CA SER A 62 11.13 -12.47 2.13
C SER A 62 11.99 -11.32 1.61
N TRP A 63 11.45 -10.56 0.66
CA TRP A 63 12.15 -9.47 -0.02
C TRP A 63 11.26 -8.25 -0.17
N ASN A 64 11.84 -7.06 -0.07
CA ASN A 64 11.13 -5.78 -0.18
C ASN A 64 11.67 -5.00 -1.38
N ASP A 65 10.99 -5.12 -2.51
CA ASP A 65 11.28 -4.48 -3.79
C ASP A 65 10.54 -3.14 -3.98
N ALA A 66 9.76 -2.72 -2.98
CA ALA A 66 9.07 -1.43 -2.97
C ALA A 66 10.06 -0.27 -3.06
N VAL A 67 9.58 0.89 -3.52
CA VAL A 67 10.41 2.09 -3.67
C VAL A 67 9.63 3.30 -3.19
N THR A 68 10.19 4.03 -2.22
CA THR A 68 9.64 5.30 -1.73
C THR A 68 9.46 6.30 -2.87
N GLY A 69 8.28 6.92 -2.94
CA GLY A 69 7.89 7.84 -4.01
C GLY A 69 7.44 7.18 -5.31
N SER A 70 7.45 5.84 -5.40
CA SER A 70 7.00 5.14 -6.61
C SER A 70 5.49 5.28 -6.86
N ARG A 71 5.12 5.26 -8.14
CA ARG A 71 3.74 5.29 -8.63
C ARG A 71 3.42 4.00 -9.36
N MET A 72 2.17 3.83 -9.77
CA MET A 72 1.73 2.65 -10.53
C MET A 72 2.55 2.41 -11.80
N ALA A 73 3.07 3.46 -12.43
CA ALA A 73 3.96 3.38 -13.59
C ALA A 73 5.28 2.62 -13.33
N ASP A 74 5.77 2.64 -12.09
CA ASP A 74 7.02 2.00 -11.69
C ASP A 74 6.80 0.52 -11.31
N LEU A 75 5.54 0.13 -11.03
CA LEU A 75 5.21 -1.18 -10.44
C LEU A 75 5.68 -2.35 -11.29
N ARG A 76 5.65 -2.22 -12.62
CA ARG A 76 6.14 -3.26 -13.53
C ARG A 76 7.63 -3.59 -13.26
N ALA A 77 8.47 -2.57 -13.14
CA ALA A 77 9.90 -2.77 -12.91
C ALA A 77 10.16 -3.39 -11.52
N GLN A 78 9.35 -3.05 -10.51
CA GLN A 78 9.42 -3.71 -9.20
C GLN A 78 9.01 -5.19 -9.30
N MET A 79 7.97 -5.48 -10.07
CA MET A 79 7.52 -6.86 -10.29
C MET A 79 8.57 -7.70 -11.02
N GLU A 80 9.26 -7.13 -12.01
CA GLU A 80 10.37 -7.77 -12.72
C GLU A 80 11.55 -8.07 -11.79
N ARG A 81 11.82 -7.23 -10.77
CA ARG A 81 12.79 -7.56 -9.71
C ARG A 81 12.30 -8.66 -8.79
N ALA A 82 11.05 -8.58 -8.33
CA ALA A 82 10.44 -9.61 -7.48
C ALA A 82 10.47 -11.00 -8.14
N VAL A 83 10.30 -11.07 -9.46
CA VAL A 83 10.41 -12.31 -10.25
C VAL A 83 11.76 -13.01 -10.07
N LEU A 84 12.86 -12.29 -9.86
CA LEU A 84 14.19 -12.88 -9.67
C LEU A 84 14.27 -13.73 -8.41
N HIS A 85 13.46 -13.41 -7.40
CA HIS A 85 13.37 -14.17 -6.16
C HIS A 85 12.47 -15.41 -6.28
N ARG A 86 11.66 -15.52 -7.34
CA ARG A 86 10.66 -16.56 -7.56
C ARG A 86 9.73 -16.80 -6.34
N PRO A 87 9.14 -15.75 -5.76
CA PRO A 87 8.32 -15.87 -4.57
C PRO A 87 7.05 -16.67 -4.85
N GLU A 88 6.52 -17.32 -3.82
CA GLU A 88 5.19 -17.95 -3.89
C GLU A 88 4.07 -16.93 -3.78
N LEU A 89 4.27 -15.85 -3.01
CA LEU A 89 3.33 -14.73 -2.88
C LEU A 89 4.03 -13.40 -3.16
N VAL A 90 3.41 -12.56 -4.00
CA VAL A 90 3.76 -11.14 -4.12
C VAL A 90 2.70 -10.30 -3.44
N THR A 91 3.09 -9.34 -2.60
CA THR A 91 2.17 -8.35 -2.05
C THR A 91 2.32 -7.00 -2.74
N VAL A 92 1.21 -6.36 -3.08
CA VAL A 92 1.15 -5.08 -3.78
C VAL A 92 0.40 -4.06 -2.93
N MET A 93 1.03 -2.90 -2.71
CA MET A 93 0.35 -1.68 -2.23
C MET A 93 0.90 -0.47 -2.98
N ALA A 94 0.13 0.03 -3.94
CA ALA A 94 0.54 1.15 -4.78
C ALA A 94 -0.68 1.98 -5.19
N GLY A 95 -0.47 3.29 -5.35
CA GLY A 95 -1.50 4.23 -5.83
C GLY A 95 -1.69 5.46 -4.95
N ALA A 96 -1.12 5.49 -3.75
CA ALA A 96 -1.17 6.69 -2.91
C ALA A 96 -0.43 7.86 -3.59
N ASN A 97 0.77 7.63 -4.13
CA ASN A 97 1.55 8.63 -4.87
C ASN A 97 0.93 9.02 -6.23
N ASP A 98 0.03 8.20 -6.79
CA ASP A 98 -0.73 8.54 -7.98
C ASP A 98 -1.79 9.61 -7.69
N ALA A 99 -2.38 9.57 -6.48
CA ALA A 99 -3.34 10.56 -5.99
C ALA A 99 -2.66 11.77 -5.30
N CYS A 100 -1.53 11.54 -4.63
CA CYS A 100 -0.76 12.55 -3.91
C CYS A 100 0.17 13.34 -4.83
N ARG A 101 -0.40 14.37 -5.45
CA ARG A 101 0.27 15.25 -6.43
C ARG A 101 0.11 16.72 -6.05
N ASP A 102 0.76 17.62 -6.77
CA ASP A 102 0.68 19.05 -6.48
C ASP A 102 -0.74 19.61 -6.66
N SER A 103 -1.55 18.97 -7.51
CA SER A 103 -2.97 19.30 -7.70
C SER A 103 -3.77 18.09 -8.17
N THR A 104 -5.10 18.18 -8.07
CA THR A 104 -6.03 17.13 -8.53
C THR A 104 -5.91 16.86 -10.03
N GLY A 105 -5.54 17.86 -10.84
CA GLY A 105 -5.33 17.71 -12.28
C GLY A 105 -4.08 16.93 -12.66
N GLN A 106 -3.14 16.75 -11.74
CA GLN A 106 -1.91 15.98 -11.96
C GLN A 106 -2.01 14.53 -11.48
N MET A 107 -3.11 14.12 -10.85
CA MET A 107 -3.33 12.74 -10.44
C MET A 107 -3.33 11.81 -11.66
N THR A 108 -2.74 10.62 -11.54
CA THR A 108 -2.64 9.67 -12.65
C THR A 108 -4.03 9.38 -13.24
N PRO A 109 -4.25 9.53 -14.55
CA PRO A 109 -5.54 9.19 -15.15
C PRO A 109 -5.91 7.72 -14.87
N VAL A 110 -7.18 7.44 -14.56
CA VAL A 110 -7.64 6.08 -14.21
C VAL A 110 -7.31 5.06 -15.31
N ALA A 111 -7.42 5.47 -16.58
CA ALA A 111 -7.07 4.62 -17.72
C ALA A 111 -5.57 4.27 -17.75
N ASP A 112 -4.69 5.18 -17.32
CA ASP A 112 -3.24 4.94 -17.27
C ASP A 112 -2.91 4.01 -16.11
N PHE A 113 -3.50 4.28 -14.93
CA PHE A 113 -3.40 3.41 -13.75
C PHE A 113 -3.81 1.97 -14.07
N HIS A 114 -4.94 1.78 -14.76
CA HIS A 114 -5.39 0.46 -15.23
C HIS A 114 -4.38 -0.21 -16.15
N ARG A 115 -3.90 0.48 -17.20
CA ARG A 115 -2.92 -0.11 -18.13
C ARG A 115 -1.60 -0.48 -17.42
N GLN A 116 -1.13 0.36 -16.51
CA GLN A 116 0.10 0.14 -15.77
C GLN A 116 -0.02 -1.05 -14.80
N PHE A 117 -1.11 -1.14 -14.03
CA PHE A 117 -1.35 -2.27 -13.14
C PHE A 117 -1.49 -3.59 -13.91
N GLN A 118 -2.27 -3.60 -15.00
CA GLN A 118 -2.40 -4.76 -15.87
C GLN A 118 -1.05 -5.20 -16.46
N SER A 119 -0.20 -4.24 -16.85
CA SER A 119 1.14 -4.53 -17.38
C SER A 119 2.04 -5.20 -16.33
N ALA A 120 1.99 -4.75 -15.07
CA ALA A 120 2.75 -5.34 -13.98
C ALA A 120 2.32 -6.80 -13.70
N LEU A 121 1.01 -7.06 -13.58
CA LEU A 121 0.52 -8.44 -13.40
C LEU A 121 0.83 -9.32 -14.61
N THR A 122 0.75 -8.78 -15.84
CA THR A 122 1.12 -9.51 -17.06
C THR A 122 2.59 -9.94 -17.03
N ALA A 123 3.49 -9.05 -16.63
CA ALA A 123 4.92 -9.36 -16.51
C ALA A 123 5.16 -10.49 -15.49
N LEU A 124 4.49 -10.43 -14.33
CA LEU A 124 4.56 -11.52 -13.34
C LEU A 124 4.06 -12.84 -13.92
N ARG A 125 2.91 -12.86 -14.59
CA ARG A 125 2.31 -14.09 -15.13
C ARG A 125 3.14 -14.73 -16.22
N GLN A 126 3.80 -13.94 -17.05
CA GLN A 126 4.70 -14.44 -18.09
C GLN A 126 5.92 -15.15 -17.49
N ALA A 127 6.49 -14.63 -16.40
CA ALA A 127 7.67 -15.21 -15.78
C ALA A 127 7.35 -16.31 -14.75
N LEU A 128 6.30 -16.10 -13.94
CA LEU A 128 5.91 -16.94 -12.81
C LEU A 128 4.37 -17.16 -12.84
N PRO A 129 3.88 -18.08 -13.69
CA PRO A 129 2.44 -18.26 -13.90
C PRO A 129 1.68 -18.80 -12.68
N LYS A 130 2.38 -19.26 -11.64
CA LYS A 130 1.79 -19.84 -10.42
C LYS A 130 1.92 -18.98 -9.17
N THR A 131 2.78 -17.95 -9.17
CA THR A 131 2.96 -17.04 -8.02
C THR A 131 1.65 -16.34 -7.71
N GLU A 132 1.27 -16.28 -6.44
CA GLU A 132 0.06 -15.60 -5.98
C GLU A 132 0.30 -14.11 -5.80
N VAL A 133 -0.76 -13.31 -5.89
CA VAL A 133 -0.69 -11.87 -5.70
C VAL A 133 -1.74 -11.44 -4.69
N TYR A 134 -1.32 -10.86 -3.58
CA TYR A 134 -2.19 -10.11 -2.69
C TYR A 134 -2.13 -8.62 -3.07
N VAL A 135 -3.28 -8.00 -3.27
CA VAL A 135 -3.40 -6.59 -3.63
C VAL A 135 -4.14 -5.85 -2.53
N SER A 136 -3.43 -4.97 -1.83
CA SER A 136 -4.02 -4.02 -0.89
C SER A 136 -4.72 -2.90 -1.65
N SER A 137 -5.86 -2.47 -1.15
CA SER A 137 -6.45 -1.18 -1.52
C SER A 137 -5.54 -0.03 -1.11
N VAL A 138 -5.59 1.06 -1.87
CA VAL A 138 -4.99 2.36 -1.52
C VAL A 138 -5.71 2.90 -0.28
N PRO A 139 -5.00 3.34 0.78
CA PRO A 139 -5.63 3.85 2.00
C PRO A 139 -6.49 5.09 1.79
N ASP A 140 -7.44 5.33 2.71
CA ASP A 140 -8.30 6.52 2.70
C ASP A 140 -7.52 7.80 3.06
N LEU A 141 -7.07 8.52 2.02
CA LEU A 141 -6.32 9.78 2.15
C LEU A 141 -7.15 10.90 2.77
N LYS A 142 -8.49 10.90 2.60
CA LYS A 142 -9.34 11.92 3.22
C LYS A 142 -9.50 11.66 4.70
N ARG A 143 -9.57 10.39 5.12
CA ARG A 143 -9.46 10.02 6.53
C ARG A 143 -8.11 10.43 7.10
N LEU A 144 -7.01 10.18 6.38
CA LEU A 144 -5.67 10.63 6.80
C LEU A 144 -5.68 12.12 7.10
N TRP A 145 -6.15 12.94 6.16
CA TRP A 145 -6.30 14.37 6.38
C TRP A 145 -7.14 14.66 7.63
N SER A 146 -8.31 14.03 7.78
CA SER A 146 -9.22 14.28 8.91
C SER A 146 -8.60 13.96 10.28
N GLN A 147 -7.79 12.91 10.37
CA GLN A 147 -7.14 12.50 11.60
C GLN A 147 -5.89 13.34 11.86
N GLY A 148 -5.02 13.49 10.85
CA GLY A 148 -3.76 14.21 10.97
C GLY A 148 -3.93 15.71 11.20
N ARG A 149 -4.97 16.35 10.62
CA ARG A 149 -5.20 17.81 10.77
C ARG A 149 -5.51 18.24 12.20
N THR A 150 -5.83 17.31 13.09
CA THR A 150 -6.01 17.59 14.52
C THR A 150 -4.70 17.91 15.24
N ASN A 151 -3.55 17.55 14.64
CA ASN A 151 -2.23 17.83 15.18
C ASN A 151 -1.67 19.15 14.62
N ALA A 152 -1.30 20.08 15.50
CA ALA A 152 -0.78 21.39 15.11
C ALA A 152 0.57 21.32 14.38
N LEU A 153 1.46 20.40 14.78
CA LEU A 153 2.78 20.21 14.17
C LEU A 153 2.65 19.50 12.82
N GLY A 154 1.87 18.43 12.73
CA GLY A 154 1.65 17.69 11.49
C GLY A 154 1.17 18.58 10.35
N LYS A 155 0.25 19.50 10.62
CA LYS A 155 -0.19 20.49 9.63
C LYS A 155 0.92 21.43 9.14
N GLN A 156 1.91 21.76 9.97
CA GLN A 156 3.06 22.55 9.50
C GLN A 156 3.99 21.71 8.63
N VAL A 157 4.20 20.44 8.99
CA VAL A 157 5.01 19.51 8.19
C VAL A 157 4.39 19.33 6.80
N TRP A 158 3.07 19.23 6.68
CA TRP A 158 2.41 19.11 5.37
C TRP A 158 2.62 20.31 4.44
N LYS A 159 2.86 21.52 4.98
CA LYS A 159 3.18 22.71 4.17
C LYS A 159 4.51 22.59 3.42
N LEU A 160 5.35 21.61 3.76
CA LEU A 160 6.59 21.30 3.05
C LEU A 160 6.36 20.54 1.74
N GLY A 161 5.10 20.33 1.33
CA GLY A 161 4.76 19.74 0.03
C GLY A 161 4.29 18.28 0.10
N ILE A 162 3.87 17.80 1.28
CA ILE A 162 3.33 16.43 1.40
C ILE A 162 1.92 16.41 0.83
N CYS A 163 1.73 15.63 -0.24
CA CYS A 163 0.43 15.37 -0.88
C CYS A 163 -0.46 16.63 -1.03
N PRO A 164 -0.02 17.71 -1.72
CA PRO A 164 -0.76 18.99 -1.73
C PRO A 164 -2.20 18.87 -2.25
N SER A 165 -2.47 17.95 -3.17
CA SER A 165 -3.81 17.63 -3.68
C SER A 165 -4.81 17.32 -2.56
N MET A 166 -4.38 16.69 -1.46
CA MET A 166 -5.22 16.37 -0.30
C MET A 166 -4.98 17.29 0.90
N LEU A 167 -3.71 17.56 1.21
CA LEU A 167 -3.29 18.16 2.48
C LEU A 167 -3.04 19.67 2.39
N GLY A 168 -3.03 20.23 1.18
CA GLY A 168 -2.99 21.67 0.97
C GLY A 168 -4.07 22.36 1.81
N ASP A 169 -3.71 23.50 2.41
CA ASP A 169 -4.55 24.28 3.32
C ASP A 169 -5.31 23.40 4.31
N ALA A 170 -4.56 22.62 5.10
CA ALA A 170 -5.09 21.55 5.94
C ALA A 170 -6.28 21.96 6.80
N ASP A 171 -6.33 23.23 7.24
CA ASP A 171 -7.42 23.77 8.05
C ASP A 171 -8.64 24.28 7.27
N ALA A 172 -8.49 24.55 5.97
CA ALA A 172 -9.57 25.08 5.13
C ALA A 172 -10.72 24.06 5.00
N LEU A 173 -11.92 24.54 5.31
CA LEU A 173 -13.20 23.81 5.29
C LEU A 173 -14.22 24.47 4.36
N ASP A 174 -13.80 25.46 3.57
CA ASP A 174 -14.65 26.06 2.55
C ASP A 174 -14.99 25.07 1.42
N ALA A 175 -15.89 25.49 0.54
CA ALA A 175 -16.39 24.66 -0.56
C ALA A 175 -15.27 24.22 -1.52
N ALA A 176 -14.29 25.08 -1.79
CA ALA A 176 -13.20 24.77 -2.71
C ALA A 176 -12.25 23.71 -2.12
N ALA A 177 -11.87 23.86 -0.86
CA ALA A 177 -11.02 22.90 -0.15
C ALA A 177 -11.74 21.55 0.05
N THR A 178 -13.06 21.58 0.29
CA THR A 178 -13.89 20.36 0.38
C THR A 178 -13.95 19.64 -0.96
N GLN A 179 -14.30 20.36 -2.04
CA GLN A 179 -14.37 19.81 -3.39
C GLN A 179 -13.04 19.21 -3.83
N ARG A 180 -11.92 19.88 -3.57
CA ARG A 180 -10.57 19.38 -3.87
C ARG A 180 -10.33 18.00 -3.24
N ARG A 181 -10.63 17.85 -1.94
CA ARG A 181 -10.45 16.58 -1.22
C ARG A 181 -11.42 15.50 -1.67
N ASP A 182 -12.65 15.88 -2.02
CA ASP A 182 -13.64 14.97 -2.59
C ASP A 182 -13.19 14.42 -3.95
N MET A 183 -12.56 15.26 -4.79
CA MET A 183 -11.98 14.81 -6.05
C MET A 183 -10.84 13.79 -5.85
N VAL A 184 -9.97 14.02 -4.85
CA VAL A 184 -8.92 13.04 -4.52
C VAL A 184 -9.53 11.74 -4.00
N GLN A 185 -10.53 11.84 -3.11
CA GLN A 185 -11.23 10.65 -2.57
C GLN A 185 -11.88 9.84 -3.69
N ALA A 186 -12.58 10.51 -4.61
CA ALA A 186 -13.19 9.87 -5.77
C ALA A 186 -12.14 9.16 -6.62
N ARG A 187 -11.00 9.81 -6.87
CA ARG A 187 -9.90 9.20 -7.64
C ARG A 187 -9.32 7.95 -6.96
N VAL A 188 -9.14 7.97 -5.63
CA VAL A 188 -8.67 6.80 -4.88
C VAL A 188 -9.69 5.65 -4.96
N VAL A 189 -10.98 5.95 -4.87
CA VAL A 189 -12.05 4.95 -5.06
C VAL A 189 -12.02 4.36 -6.48
N GLU A 190 -11.79 5.20 -7.51
CA GLU A 190 -11.61 4.74 -8.89
C GLU A 190 -10.39 3.83 -9.05
N TYR A 191 -9.25 4.15 -8.42
CA TYR A 191 -8.06 3.29 -8.41
C TYR A 191 -8.34 1.95 -7.73
N ASN A 192 -8.97 1.95 -6.55
CA ASN A 192 -9.30 0.72 -5.84
C ASN A 192 -10.26 -0.16 -6.64
N LYS A 193 -11.22 0.43 -7.36
CA LYS A 193 -12.06 -0.28 -8.31
C LYS A 193 -11.23 -0.94 -9.43
N VAL A 194 -10.26 -0.22 -10.01
CA VAL A 194 -9.35 -0.79 -11.02
C VAL A 194 -8.52 -1.95 -10.44
N LEU A 195 -7.97 -1.81 -9.23
CA LEU A 195 -7.23 -2.89 -8.56
C LEU A 195 -8.09 -4.14 -8.43
N ALA A 196 -9.33 -3.98 -7.95
CA ALA A 196 -10.29 -5.07 -7.81
C ALA A 196 -10.64 -5.72 -9.16
N GLU A 197 -11.00 -4.93 -10.18
CA GLU A 197 -11.43 -5.42 -11.49
C GLU A 197 -10.32 -6.15 -12.25
N VAL A 198 -9.09 -5.66 -12.17
CA VAL A 198 -7.93 -6.31 -12.81
C VAL A 198 -7.57 -7.59 -12.05
N CYS A 199 -7.56 -7.54 -10.71
CA CYS A 199 -7.26 -8.70 -9.87
C CYS A 199 -8.28 -9.83 -10.05
N ALA A 200 -9.58 -9.51 -10.16
CA ALA A 200 -10.64 -10.49 -10.36
C ALA A 200 -10.52 -11.30 -11.66
N LYS A 201 -9.74 -10.84 -12.65
CA LYS A 201 -9.46 -11.56 -13.90
C LYS A 201 -8.36 -12.62 -13.73
N ASP A 202 -7.59 -12.58 -12.65
CA ASP A 202 -6.53 -13.53 -12.33
C ASP A 202 -6.95 -14.41 -11.14
N ARG A 203 -7.09 -15.72 -11.39
CA ARG A 203 -7.48 -16.71 -10.37
C ARG A 203 -6.47 -16.83 -9.22
N ARG A 204 -5.26 -16.29 -9.38
CA ARG A 204 -4.18 -16.25 -8.37
C ARG A 204 -3.95 -14.85 -7.80
N CYS A 205 -4.86 -13.92 -8.07
CA CYS A 205 -4.85 -12.60 -7.47
C CYS A 205 -5.99 -12.48 -6.45
N ARG A 206 -5.68 -11.96 -5.26
CA ARG A 206 -6.63 -11.70 -4.19
C ARG A 206 -6.54 -10.24 -3.78
N PHE A 207 -7.61 -9.49 -4.06
CA PHE A 207 -7.78 -8.13 -3.59
C PHE A 207 -8.28 -8.14 -2.13
N ASP A 208 -7.95 -7.12 -1.36
CA ASP A 208 -8.34 -6.99 0.05
C ASP A 208 -9.81 -6.60 0.28
N GLY A 209 -10.60 -6.44 -0.78
CA GLY A 209 -12.00 -6.05 -0.67
C GLY A 209 -12.19 -4.66 -0.07
N ASN A 210 -11.22 -3.75 -0.25
CA ASN A 210 -11.14 -2.44 0.40
C ASN A 210 -10.87 -2.47 1.91
N ALA A 211 -10.44 -3.60 2.49
CA ALA A 211 -10.21 -3.69 3.93
C ALA A 211 -9.22 -2.64 4.45
N VAL A 212 -8.16 -2.30 3.69
CA VAL A 212 -7.23 -1.22 4.07
C VAL A 212 -7.86 0.17 3.90
N PHE A 213 -8.55 0.42 2.79
CA PHE A 213 -9.25 1.68 2.55
C PHE A 213 -10.33 1.97 3.60
N ASP A 214 -11.12 0.97 3.98
CA ASP A 214 -12.21 1.09 4.95
C ASP A 214 -11.72 1.08 6.41
N TYR A 215 -10.45 0.74 6.65
CA TYR A 215 -9.89 0.69 7.98
C TYR A 215 -9.95 2.06 8.66
N ARG A 216 -10.67 2.14 9.79
CA ARG A 216 -10.88 3.39 10.53
C ARG A 216 -9.69 3.73 11.42
N PHE A 217 -8.49 3.88 10.86
CA PHE A 217 -7.28 4.26 11.58
C PHE A 217 -7.41 5.63 12.28
N GLY A 218 -6.78 5.80 13.43
CA GLY A 218 -6.68 7.08 14.13
C GLY A 218 -5.26 7.63 14.12
N THR A 219 -5.01 8.66 14.92
CA THR A 219 -3.69 9.30 15.04
C THR A 219 -2.58 8.34 15.49
N LYS A 220 -2.90 7.29 16.26
CA LYS A 220 -1.92 6.27 16.67
C LYS A 220 -1.31 5.50 15.49
N GLN A 221 -2.03 5.39 14.38
CA GLN A 221 -1.54 4.70 13.18
C GLN A 221 -0.81 5.65 12.21
N LEU A 222 -0.76 6.95 12.49
CA LEU A 222 0.01 7.90 11.70
C LEU A 222 1.36 8.13 12.36
N SER A 223 2.40 8.25 11.55
CA SER A 223 3.74 8.57 12.03
C SER A 223 3.73 9.88 12.81
N HIS A 224 4.54 9.92 13.87
CA HIS A 224 4.76 11.11 14.67
C HIS A 224 5.74 12.10 14.03
N TRP A 225 6.27 11.79 12.84
CA TRP A 225 7.19 12.65 12.11
C TRP A 225 6.47 13.48 11.06
N ASP A 226 5.57 12.88 10.30
CA ASP A 226 4.89 13.52 9.18
C ASP A 226 3.36 13.53 9.26
N TRP A 227 2.78 12.79 10.23
CA TRP A 227 1.34 12.58 10.34
C TRP A 227 0.67 12.11 9.04
N PHE A 228 1.42 11.43 8.18
CA PHE A 228 1.01 10.99 6.85
C PHE A 228 1.28 9.50 6.67
N HIS A 229 2.54 9.07 6.74
CA HIS A 229 2.85 7.66 6.59
C HIS A 229 2.37 6.84 7.80
N PRO A 230 2.10 5.53 7.63
CA PRO A 230 1.76 4.67 8.77
C PRO A 230 2.89 4.61 9.80
N SER A 231 2.56 4.81 11.08
CA SER A 231 3.49 4.54 12.19
C SER A 231 3.79 3.05 12.29
N ARG A 232 4.72 2.66 13.17
CA ARG A 232 4.91 1.23 13.54
C ARG A 232 3.57 0.55 13.90
N ASN A 233 2.69 1.25 14.61
CA ASN A 233 1.37 0.70 14.91
C ASN A 233 0.47 0.60 13.67
N GLY A 234 0.52 1.58 12.76
CA GLY A 234 -0.19 1.52 11.47
C GLY A 234 0.28 0.35 10.61
N GLN A 235 1.60 0.13 10.53
CA GLN A 235 2.20 -1.02 9.85
C GLN A 235 1.70 -2.35 10.43
N ALA A 236 1.59 -2.47 11.76
CA ALA A 236 1.04 -3.66 12.40
C ALA A 236 -0.42 -3.93 11.98
N ARG A 237 -1.25 -2.89 11.83
CA ARG A 237 -2.65 -3.04 11.37
C ARG A 237 -2.75 -3.44 9.91
N LEU A 238 -1.87 -2.92 9.06
CA LEU A 238 -1.77 -3.35 7.66
C LEU A 238 -1.37 -4.84 7.58
N ALA A 239 -0.43 -5.30 8.40
CA ALA A 239 -0.01 -6.69 8.46
C ALA A 239 -1.17 -7.61 8.90
N GLU A 240 -1.95 -7.21 9.91
CA GLU A 240 -3.13 -7.95 10.37
C GLU A 240 -4.21 -8.08 9.29
N ILE A 241 -4.50 -6.99 8.58
CA ILE A 241 -5.48 -6.99 7.48
C ILE A 241 -5.02 -7.92 6.37
N ALA A 242 -3.76 -7.79 5.93
CA ALA A 242 -3.21 -8.61 4.87
C ALA A 242 -3.20 -10.09 5.25
N TYR A 243 -2.80 -10.43 6.48
CA TYR A 243 -2.81 -11.81 6.96
C TYR A 243 -4.22 -12.40 6.91
N ARG A 244 -5.21 -11.69 7.45
CA ARG A 244 -6.62 -12.12 7.42
C ARG A 244 -7.08 -12.43 6.00
N THR A 245 -6.80 -11.54 5.04
CA THR A 245 -7.19 -11.73 3.64
C THR A 245 -6.44 -12.89 3.00
N VAL A 246 -5.12 -12.99 3.17
CA VAL A 246 -4.31 -14.06 2.57
C VAL A 246 -4.72 -15.43 3.09
N THR A 247 -5.07 -15.54 4.37
CA THR A 247 -5.45 -16.82 4.98
C THR A 247 -6.95 -17.13 4.94
N ALA A 248 -7.78 -16.22 4.42
CA ALA A 248 -9.24 -16.42 4.35
C ALA A 248 -9.58 -17.65 3.51
N THR A 249 -10.51 -18.47 4.03
CA THR A 249 -11.04 -19.66 3.36
C THR A 249 -12.02 -19.31 2.24
N ASP A 250 -12.78 -18.23 2.42
CA ASP A 250 -13.70 -17.66 1.45
C ASP A 250 -13.47 -16.13 1.41
N PRO A 251 -12.63 -15.64 0.47
CA PRO A 251 -12.15 -14.27 0.43
C PRO A 251 -13.16 -13.26 -0.13
#